data_AF-A0A7Y0TPY4-F1
#
_entry.id   AF-A0A7Y0TPY4-F1
#
_cell.length_a   1.000
_cell.length_b   1.000
_cell.length_c   1.000
_cell.angle_alpha   90.00
_cell.angle_beta   90.00
_cell.angle_gamma   90.00
#
_symmetry.space_group_name_H-M   'P 1'
#
loop_
_entity.id
_entity.type
_entity.pdbx_description
1 polymer ?
#
loop_
_entity_poly.entity_id
_entity_poly.type
_entity_poly.pdbx_seq_one_letter_code
_entity_poly.pdbx_strand_id
1 'polypeptide(L)'
;MNLPALPDDVADWLKNACGVTRLRNTTDGGVVILSYLICQRECSIIWPFLAPNAAHWQRNENLALTRLCDQWHAKRLMNVGSVMSWYYTEAELDANRNIQSCPPKLSLEIKAGDTISVPLDNPTHERIWRSEEYHHVKLVDNRKKFEAMTIALIAHNEMKNRMVEFAVDHEHELNQFGTILATGTTGREVCAATSRDITKKMVRHHSGPKGGDIEIATAVLLDHCDIVIFFVDPLSPHPHIDDIRVVFQACMVSDRVVMITNEMHAREFMSRAVRGKTELILQKNQ
;
A
#
# COMPACT_ATOMS: atom_id res chain seq x y z
N MET A 1 -7.59 2.89 -23.94
CA MET A 1 -8.93 3.49 -23.92
C MET A 1 -8.74 4.95 -24.32
N ASN A 2 -9.40 5.43 -25.37
CA ASN A 2 -9.31 6.84 -25.74
C ASN A 2 -9.91 7.65 -24.59
N LEU A 3 -9.09 8.48 -23.93
CA LEU A 3 -9.60 9.42 -22.94
C LEU A 3 -10.66 10.29 -23.64
N PRO A 4 -11.83 10.50 -23.05
CA PRO A 4 -12.81 11.40 -23.64
C PRO A 4 -12.16 12.78 -23.82
N ALA A 5 -12.29 13.34 -25.01
CA ALA A 5 -11.73 14.64 -25.32
C ALA A 5 -12.41 15.70 -24.44
N LEU A 6 -11.63 16.32 -23.56
CA LEU A 6 -12.03 17.54 -22.89
C LEU A 6 -11.92 18.70 -23.90
N PRO A 7 -12.75 19.75 -23.75
CA PRO A 7 -12.50 21.03 -24.39
C PRO A 7 -11.08 21.55 -24.10
N ASP A 8 -10.45 22.18 -25.09
CA ASP A 8 -9.04 22.59 -25.01
C ASP A 8 -8.75 23.53 -23.83
N ASP A 9 -9.69 24.44 -23.54
CA ASP A 9 -9.63 25.37 -22.41
C ASP A 9 -9.56 24.65 -21.05
N VAL A 10 -10.40 23.61 -20.87
CA VAL A 10 -10.42 22.80 -19.64
C VAL A 10 -9.14 21.96 -19.53
N ALA A 11 -8.70 21.36 -20.63
CA ALA A 11 -7.49 20.54 -20.65
C ALA A 11 -6.25 21.38 -20.32
N ASP A 12 -6.15 22.59 -20.87
CA ASP A 12 -5.04 23.51 -20.62
C ASP A 12 -5.07 24.07 -19.20
N TRP A 13 -6.26 24.38 -18.67
CA TRP A 13 -6.38 24.78 -17.26
C TRP A 13 -5.93 23.66 -16.31
N LEU A 14 -6.36 22.42 -16.52
CA LEU A 14 -5.95 21.28 -15.69
C LEU A 14 -4.42 21.07 -15.69
N LYS A 15 -3.78 21.21 -16.86
CA LYS A 15 -2.32 21.09 -16.97
C LYS A 15 -1.59 22.20 -16.22
N ASN A 16 -2.03 23.43 -16.38
CA ASN A 16 -1.32 24.61 -15.89
C ASN A 16 -1.62 24.92 -14.41
N ALA A 17 -2.85 24.68 -13.96
CA ALA A 17 -3.31 25.04 -12.62
C ALA A 17 -3.13 23.90 -11.61
N CYS A 18 -3.28 22.63 -12.01
CA CYS A 18 -3.35 21.52 -11.07
C CYS A 18 -2.06 20.70 -10.94
N GLY A 19 -1.17 20.72 -11.95
CA GLY A 19 -0.01 19.83 -11.99
C GLY A 19 -0.42 18.37 -12.27
N VAL A 20 -0.25 17.91 -13.50
CA VAL A 20 -0.67 16.56 -13.89
C VAL A 20 0.46 15.57 -13.61
N THR A 21 0.17 14.52 -12.84
CA THR A 21 1.10 13.40 -12.62
C THR A 21 0.49 12.11 -13.12
N ARG A 22 1.31 11.32 -13.83
CA ARG A 22 0.89 10.02 -14.35
C ARG A 22 1.26 8.92 -13.35
N LEU A 23 0.24 8.21 -12.86
CA LEU A 23 0.44 6.99 -12.08
C LEU A 23 0.72 5.80 -13.01
N ARG A 24 1.24 4.72 -12.41
CA ARG A 24 1.40 3.42 -13.08
C ARG A 24 0.05 2.92 -13.62
N ASN A 25 0.08 1.97 -14.56
CA ASN A 25 -1.16 1.40 -15.07
C ASN A 25 -1.93 0.66 -13.95
N THR A 26 -3.22 0.45 -14.17
CA THR A 26 -4.11 -0.35 -13.29
C THR A 26 -3.54 -1.73 -12.97
N THR A 27 -2.90 -2.40 -13.94
CA THR A 27 -2.23 -3.70 -13.76
C THR A 27 -1.02 -3.64 -12.84
N ASP A 28 -0.43 -2.45 -12.71
CA ASP A 28 0.84 -2.22 -12.02
C ASP A 28 0.62 -1.45 -10.71
N GLY A 29 -0.63 -1.43 -10.21
CA GLY A 29 -0.99 -0.85 -8.92
C GLY A 29 -1.42 0.61 -8.92
N GLY A 30 -1.64 1.25 -10.08
CA GLY A 30 -1.99 2.69 -10.15
C GLY A 30 -3.23 3.08 -9.34
N VAL A 31 -4.27 2.25 -9.34
CA VAL A 31 -5.51 2.48 -8.57
C VAL A 31 -5.27 2.31 -7.06
N VAL A 32 -4.39 1.38 -6.68
CA VAL A 32 -4.01 1.15 -5.29
C VAL A 32 -3.25 2.35 -4.75
N ILE A 33 -2.30 2.88 -5.54
CA ILE A 33 -1.58 4.12 -5.23
C ILE A 33 -2.53 5.32 -5.12
N LEU A 34 -3.50 5.46 -6.02
CA LEU A 34 -4.50 6.53 -5.92
C LEU A 34 -5.34 6.41 -4.64
N SER A 35 -5.73 5.19 -4.28
CA SER A 35 -6.46 4.90 -3.06
C SER A 35 -5.64 5.27 -1.81
N TYR A 36 -4.33 5.00 -1.85
CA TYR A 36 -3.40 5.42 -0.80
C TYR A 36 -3.34 6.94 -0.64
N LEU A 37 -3.28 7.71 -1.74
CA LEU A 37 -3.28 9.19 -1.68
C LEU A 37 -4.56 9.74 -1.04
N ILE A 38 -5.70 9.10 -1.27
CA ILE A 38 -6.96 9.45 -0.58
C ILE A 38 -6.87 9.15 0.92
N CYS A 39 -6.31 8.01 1.31
CA CYS A 39 -6.08 7.67 2.72
C CYS A 39 -5.17 8.67 3.43
N GLN A 40 -4.12 9.16 2.75
CA GLN A 40 -3.23 10.21 3.28
C GLN A 40 -3.84 11.61 3.25
N ARG A 41 -5.06 11.79 2.70
CA ARG A 41 -5.70 13.09 2.46
C ARG A 41 -4.89 14.00 1.53
N GLU A 42 -4.05 13.41 0.68
CA GLU A 42 -3.29 14.12 -0.34
C GLU A 42 -4.09 14.30 -1.63
N CYS A 43 -5.18 13.55 -1.79
CA CYS A 43 -6.10 13.64 -2.92
C CYS A 43 -7.54 13.85 -2.44
N SER A 44 -8.14 14.97 -2.84
CA SER A 44 -9.52 15.37 -2.47
C SER A 44 -10.52 15.24 -3.62
N ILE A 45 -10.04 15.18 -4.86
CA ILE A 45 -10.86 15.08 -6.08
C ILE A 45 -10.23 14.01 -6.98
N ILE A 46 -11.04 13.06 -7.41
CA ILE A 46 -10.64 12.05 -8.39
C ILE A 46 -11.55 12.09 -9.62
N TRP A 47 -10.94 11.81 -10.77
CA TRP A 47 -11.66 11.50 -11.99
C TRP A 47 -11.29 10.08 -12.45
N PRO A 48 -11.87 9.06 -11.80
CA PRO A 48 -11.64 7.69 -12.23
C PRO A 48 -12.51 7.49 -13.48
N PHE A 49 -11.92 7.19 -14.63
CA PHE A 49 -12.60 6.97 -15.92
C PHE A 49 -13.42 5.68 -15.91
N LEU A 50 -14.34 5.62 -14.97
CA LEU A 50 -15.11 4.46 -14.61
C LEU A 50 -16.33 4.43 -15.52
N ALA A 51 -16.24 3.61 -16.56
CA ALA A 51 -17.37 3.37 -17.44
C ALA A 51 -18.32 2.38 -16.76
N PRO A 52 -19.57 2.77 -16.42
CA PRO A 52 -20.50 1.90 -15.69
C PRO A 52 -20.84 0.61 -16.44
N ASN A 53 -20.66 0.60 -17.76
CA ASN A 53 -20.93 -0.55 -18.63
C ASN A 53 -19.71 -1.47 -18.81
N ALA A 54 -18.58 -1.16 -18.18
CA ALA A 54 -17.34 -1.91 -18.35
C ALA A 54 -17.01 -2.73 -17.09
N ALA A 55 -16.56 -3.97 -17.29
CA ALA A 55 -16.27 -4.92 -16.21
C ALA A 55 -15.16 -4.45 -15.25
N HIS A 56 -14.34 -3.48 -15.63
CA HIS A 56 -13.26 -2.99 -14.76
C HIS A 56 -13.79 -2.33 -13.48
N TRP A 57 -15.02 -1.79 -13.46
CA TRP A 57 -15.64 -1.23 -12.24
C TRP A 57 -15.71 -2.26 -11.09
N GLN A 58 -15.93 -3.53 -11.41
CA GLN A 58 -16.13 -4.60 -10.42
C GLN A 58 -14.82 -5.17 -9.86
N ARG A 59 -13.67 -4.67 -10.31
CA ARG A 59 -12.37 -5.13 -9.78
C ARG A 59 -12.17 -4.64 -8.36
N ASN A 60 -11.54 -5.46 -7.52
CA ASN A 60 -11.37 -5.20 -6.09
C ASN A 60 -10.69 -3.85 -5.84
N GLU A 61 -9.68 -3.47 -6.64
CA GLU A 61 -8.99 -2.19 -6.50
C GLU A 61 -9.91 -0.98 -6.73
N ASN A 62 -10.87 -1.06 -7.66
CA ASN A 62 -11.83 0.02 -7.93
C ASN A 62 -12.95 0.07 -6.90
N LEU A 63 -13.35 -1.08 -6.35
CA LEU A 63 -14.30 -1.17 -5.24
C LEU A 63 -13.69 -0.57 -3.97
N ALA A 64 -12.45 -0.93 -3.65
CA ALA A 64 -11.69 -0.34 -2.54
C ALA A 64 -11.52 1.18 -2.71
N LEU A 65 -11.14 1.65 -3.92
CA LEU A 65 -11.05 3.08 -4.23
C LEU A 65 -12.37 3.81 -3.95
N THR A 66 -13.48 3.27 -4.45
CA THR A 66 -14.81 3.89 -4.29
C THR A 66 -15.21 3.97 -2.83
N ARG A 67 -15.04 2.86 -2.10
CA ARG A 67 -15.29 2.77 -0.65
C ARG A 67 -14.46 3.79 0.13
N LEU A 68 -13.17 3.95 -0.21
CA LEU A 68 -12.29 4.92 0.43
C LEU A 68 -12.65 6.36 0.10
N CYS A 69 -13.08 6.63 -1.13
CA CYS A 69 -13.60 7.95 -1.48
C CYS A 69 -14.83 8.31 -0.62
N ASP A 70 -15.75 7.36 -0.40
CA ASP A 70 -16.90 7.58 0.49
C ASP A 70 -16.44 7.78 1.94
N GLN A 71 -15.48 6.98 2.41
CA GLN A 71 -14.94 7.05 3.76
C GLN A 71 -14.24 8.38 4.09
N TRP A 72 -13.55 8.98 3.11
CA TRP A 72 -12.79 10.21 3.27
C TRP A 72 -13.42 11.44 2.60
N HIS A 73 -14.63 11.29 2.05
CA HIS A 73 -15.37 12.32 1.34
C HIS A 73 -14.60 12.93 0.15
N ALA A 74 -13.85 12.11 -0.59
CA ALA A 74 -13.20 12.52 -1.82
C ALA A 74 -14.24 12.69 -2.94
N LYS A 75 -14.22 13.85 -3.61
CA LYS A 75 -15.14 14.17 -4.71
C LYS A 75 -14.82 13.28 -5.91
N ARG A 76 -15.84 12.64 -6.49
CA ARG A 76 -15.70 11.79 -7.68
C ARG A 76 -16.35 12.45 -8.89
N LEU A 77 -15.52 12.79 -9.88
CA LEU A 77 -15.96 13.21 -11.20
C LEU A 77 -16.11 11.93 -12.03
N MET A 78 -17.33 11.47 -12.28
CA MET A 78 -17.60 10.14 -12.85
C MET A 78 -17.60 10.11 -14.38
N ASN A 79 -17.78 11.27 -15.01
CA ASN A 79 -17.83 11.41 -16.47
C ASN A 79 -17.47 12.84 -16.88
N VAL A 80 -17.32 13.06 -18.19
CA VAL A 80 -17.02 14.40 -18.75
C VAL A 80 -18.01 15.43 -18.26
N GLY A 81 -19.31 15.12 -18.24
CA GLY A 81 -20.34 16.06 -17.77
C GLY A 81 -20.11 16.52 -16.32
N SER A 82 -19.74 15.61 -15.42
CA SER A 82 -19.40 15.96 -14.03
C SER A 82 -18.11 16.77 -13.92
N VAL A 83 -17.11 16.52 -14.79
CA VAL A 83 -15.89 17.33 -14.84
C VAL A 83 -16.22 18.74 -15.31
N MET A 84 -16.99 18.87 -16.40
CA MET A 84 -17.39 20.16 -16.93
C MET A 84 -18.23 20.95 -15.93
N SER A 85 -19.19 20.29 -15.26
CA SER A 85 -19.98 20.92 -14.20
C SER A 85 -19.07 21.43 -13.09
N TRP A 86 -18.18 20.59 -12.57
CA TRP A 86 -17.24 21.00 -11.52
C TRP A 86 -16.32 22.14 -11.97
N TYR A 87 -15.82 22.09 -13.20
CA TYR A 87 -14.96 23.11 -13.79
C TYR A 87 -15.62 24.49 -13.78
N TYR A 88 -16.87 24.58 -14.27
CA TYR A 88 -17.56 25.86 -14.37
C TYR A 88 -18.13 26.39 -13.05
N THR A 89 -18.29 25.55 -12.01
CA THR A 89 -18.94 25.97 -10.75
C THR A 89 -17.98 26.06 -9.57
N GLU A 90 -16.99 25.18 -9.48
CA GLU A 90 -16.26 24.91 -8.24
C GLU A 90 -14.73 24.90 -8.40
N ALA A 91 -14.20 24.74 -9.61
CA ALA A 91 -12.76 24.49 -9.80
C ALA A 91 -11.85 25.62 -9.31
N GLU A 92 -12.20 26.89 -9.54
CA GLU A 92 -11.41 28.02 -9.00
C GLU A 92 -11.42 28.05 -7.47
N LEU A 93 -12.57 27.76 -6.85
CA LEU A 93 -12.69 27.72 -5.39
C LEU A 93 -11.87 26.58 -4.80
N ASP A 94 -11.92 25.39 -5.41
CA ASP A 94 -11.16 24.23 -4.98
C ASP A 94 -9.64 24.43 -5.20
N ALA A 95 -9.22 25.08 -6.29
CA ALA A 95 -7.83 25.45 -6.54
C ALA A 95 -7.31 26.45 -5.50
N ASN A 96 -8.10 27.48 -5.17
CA ASN A 96 -7.73 28.50 -4.20
C ASN A 96 -7.74 27.99 -2.74
N ARG A 97 -8.48 26.93 -2.44
CA ARG A 97 -8.44 26.25 -1.13
C ARG A 97 -7.15 25.45 -0.94
N ASN A 98 -6.47 25.09 -2.02
CA ASN A 98 -5.31 24.21 -2.00
C ASN A 98 -4.01 25.02 -2.11
N ILE A 99 -3.50 25.52 -0.98
CA ILE A 99 -2.24 26.30 -0.92
C ILE A 99 -1.01 25.42 -1.22
N GLN A 100 -1.17 24.09 -1.28
CA GLN A 100 -0.08 23.17 -1.59
C GLN A 100 -0.04 22.81 -3.08
N SER A 101 1.12 23.03 -3.72
CA SER A 101 1.43 22.43 -5.02
C SER A 101 1.41 20.91 -4.87
N CYS A 102 0.51 20.23 -5.58
CA CYS A 102 0.29 18.80 -5.45
C CYS A 102 0.67 18.04 -6.74
N PRO A 103 1.96 17.85 -7.04
CA PRO A 103 2.38 16.55 -7.49
C PRO A 103 2.21 15.56 -6.31
N PRO A 104 1.77 14.31 -6.53
CA PRO A 104 1.71 13.32 -5.45
C PRO A 104 3.10 13.19 -4.87
N LYS A 105 3.32 13.70 -3.66
CA LYS A 105 4.54 13.41 -2.92
C LYS A 105 4.33 12.06 -2.29
N LEU A 106 4.52 11.00 -3.06
CA LEU A 106 4.47 9.65 -2.51
C LEU A 106 5.71 9.43 -1.63
N SER A 107 5.61 9.91 -0.39
CA SER A 107 6.66 9.89 0.61
C SER A 107 6.19 8.93 1.69
N LEU A 108 6.56 7.66 1.58
CA LEU A 108 6.34 6.73 2.67
C LEU A 108 7.34 7.09 3.78
N GLU A 109 6.85 7.70 4.86
CA GLU A 109 7.67 7.98 6.04
C GLU A 109 8.16 6.66 6.66
N ILE A 110 9.44 6.33 6.48
CA ILE A 110 10.13 5.39 7.35
C ILE A 110 10.71 6.21 8.51
N LYS A 111 10.24 5.99 9.74
CA LYS A 111 10.71 6.76 10.89
C LYS A 111 12.08 6.30 11.38
N ALA A 112 13.11 6.76 10.68
CA ALA A 112 14.44 7.07 11.21
C ALA A 112 14.90 8.51 10.86
N GLY A 113 14.04 9.32 10.23
CA GLY A 113 14.33 10.73 9.90
C GLY A 113 14.70 10.98 8.43
N ASP A 114 14.79 9.95 7.60
CA ASP A 114 15.07 10.10 6.16
C ASP A 114 13.78 10.04 5.33
N THR A 115 13.50 11.12 4.60
CA THR A 115 12.45 11.19 3.59
C THR A 115 13.03 10.76 2.25
N ILE A 116 12.65 9.59 1.72
CA ILE A 116 12.97 9.23 0.34
C ILE A 116 11.80 9.69 -0.53
N SER A 117 12.00 10.78 -1.28
CA SER A 117 11.08 11.24 -2.31
C SER A 117 11.23 10.36 -3.55
N VAL A 118 10.18 9.64 -3.93
CA VAL A 118 10.13 8.93 -5.21
C VAL A 118 9.82 9.95 -6.31
N PRO A 119 10.67 10.13 -7.33
CA PRO A 119 10.30 10.87 -8.52
C PRO A 119 9.20 10.07 -9.25
N LEU A 120 8.03 10.67 -9.45
CA LEU A 120 7.09 10.19 -10.46
C LEU A 120 7.71 10.56 -11.81
N ASP A 121 8.22 9.55 -12.51
CA ASP A 121 9.04 9.69 -13.73
C ASP A 121 8.47 10.74 -14.70
N ASN A 122 9.29 11.75 -14.97
CA ASN A 122 9.07 12.68 -16.07
C ASN A 122 9.54 11.98 -17.36
N PRO A 123 8.70 11.73 -18.37
CA PRO A 123 9.07 10.86 -19.48
C PRO A 123 10.00 11.61 -20.42
N THR A 124 11.31 11.40 -20.26
CA THR A 124 12.28 11.66 -21.32
C THR A 124 13.22 10.47 -21.48
N HIS A 125 13.04 9.78 -22.61
CA HIS A 125 13.97 8.89 -23.31
C HIS A 125 14.42 7.57 -22.63
N GLU A 126 13.84 6.47 -23.11
CA GLU A 126 14.53 5.32 -23.75
C GLU A 126 15.74 4.62 -23.09
N ARG A 127 16.09 4.83 -21.81
CA ARG A 127 17.37 4.31 -21.28
C ARG A 127 17.38 3.50 -19.98
N ILE A 128 16.25 3.01 -19.47
CA ILE A 128 16.22 2.30 -18.17
C ILE A 128 15.58 0.91 -18.26
N TRP A 129 15.88 0.16 -19.31
CA TRP A 129 15.71 -1.30 -19.30
C TRP A 129 17.00 -1.96 -19.78
N ARG A 130 18.08 -1.74 -19.04
CA ARG A 130 19.08 -2.80 -18.88
C ARG A 130 18.76 -3.50 -17.58
N SER A 131 18.27 -4.73 -17.68
CA SER A 131 18.45 -5.70 -16.63
C SER A 131 19.95 -5.84 -16.41
N GLU A 132 20.50 -5.19 -15.41
CA GLU A 132 21.74 -5.70 -14.86
C GLU A 132 21.41 -7.09 -14.30
N GLU A 133 22.18 -8.10 -14.71
CA GLU A 133 22.08 -9.46 -14.20
C GLU A 133 22.33 -9.44 -12.69
N TYR A 134 21.26 -9.46 -11.90
CA TYR A 134 21.39 -9.48 -10.45
C TYR A 134 21.80 -10.88 -9.99
N HIS A 135 22.95 -10.89 -9.33
CA HIS A 135 23.70 -12.05 -8.91
C HIS A 135 22.90 -12.93 -7.95
N HIS A 136 23.02 -14.24 -8.13
CA HIS A 136 22.61 -15.25 -7.16
C HIS A 136 23.07 -14.88 -5.75
N VAL A 137 22.11 -14.74 -4.83
CA VAL A 137 22.36 -14.41 -3.42
C VAL A 137 23.25 -15.49 -2.81
N LYS A 138 24.51 -15.15 -2.52
CA LYS A 138 25.41 -15.94 -1.67
C LYS A 138 25.08 -15.70 -0.21
N LEU A 139 25.33 -16.74 0.59
CA LEU A 139 25.04 -16.83 2.02
C LEU A 139 25.75 -15.74 2.82
N VAL A 140 24.97 -14.90 3.51
CA VAL A 140 25.43 -13.87 4.45
C VAL A 140 24.65 -14.04 5.75
N ASP A 141 25.32 -13.78 6.88
CA ASP A 141 24.79 -13.77 8.25
C ASP A 141 23.30 -13.34 8.33
N ASN A 142 22.42 -14.26 8.75
CA ASN A 142 20.97 -14.07 8.76
C ASN A 142 20.50 -12.84 9.56
N ARG A 143 21.26 -12.37 10.56
CA ARG A 143 20.90 -11.15 11.31
C ARG A 143 20.94 -9.90 10.44
N LYS A 144 21.96 -9.78 9.57
CA LYS A 144 22.08 -8.67 8.61
C LYS A 144 21.01 -8.72 7.51
N LYS A 145 20.40 -9.89 7.29
CA LYS A 145 19.32 -10.08 6.31
C LYS A 145 18.01 -9.48 6.79
N PHE A 146 17.59 -9.76 8.02
CA PHE A 146 16.30 -9.28 8.54
C PHE A 146 16.34 -7.82 9.01
N GLU A 147 17.49 -7.31 9.46
CA GLU A 147 17.62 -5.90 9.88
C GLU A 147 17.32 -4.91 8.75
N ALA A 148 17.56 -5.31 7.49
CA ALA A 148 17.22 -4.52 6.31
C ALA A 148 15.78 -4.77 5.79
N MET A 149 15.04 -5.71 6.39
CA MET A 149 13.70 -6.09 5.95
C MET A 149 12.59 -5.41 6.77
N THR A 150 11.46 -5.24 6.11
CA THR A 150 10.22 -4.72 6.69
C THR A 150 9.17 -5.83 6.75
N ILE A 151 8.55 -5.99 7.92
CA ILE A 151 7.46 -6.95 8.14
C ILE A 151 6.15 -6.23 8.48
N ALA A 152 5.06 -6.60 7.82
CA ALA A 152 3.72 -6.09 8.10
C ALA A 152 2.90 -7.08 8.94
N LEU A 153 2.22 -6.58 9.98
CA LEU A 153 1.32 -7.31 10.86
C LEU A 153 -0.11 -6.80 10.70
N ILE A 154 -1.00 -7.66 10.20
CA ILE A 154 -2.41 -7.36 9.97
C ILE A 154 -3.26 -8.42 10.67
N ALA A 155 -4.33 -8.01 11.37
CA ALA A 155 -5.24 -8.94 12.03
C ALA A 155 -6.68 -8.42 12.04
N HIS A 156 -7.62 -9.28 11.67
CA HIS A 156 -9.05 -9.04 11.90
C HIS A 156 -9.35 -8.98 13.40
N ASN A 157 -10.48 -8.36 13.77
CA ASN A 157 -10.86 -8.15 15.18
C ASN A 157 -10.78 -9.45 16.00
N GLU A 158 -11.39 -10.53 15.52
CA GLU A 158 -11.39 -11.83 16.20
C GLU A 158 -9.99 -12.48 16.27
N MET A 159 -9.05 -12.03 15.45
CA MET A 159 -7.69 -12.54 15.39
C MET A 159 -6.67 -11.68 16.13
N LYS A 160 -7.06 -10.51 16.66
CA LYS A 160 -6.10 -9.58 17.29
C LYS A 160 -5.46 -10.15 18.55
N ASN A 161 -6.24 -10.82 19.40
CA ASN A 161 -5.70 -11.48 20.58
C ASN A 161 -4.61 -12.49 20.21
N ARG A 162 -4.84 -13.28 19.15
CA ARG A 162 -3.88 -14.26 18.63
C ARG A 162 -2.64 -13.58 18.04
N MET A 163 -2.80 -12.44 17.37
CA MET A 163 -1.69 -11.63 16.87
C MET A 163 -0.84 -11.03 18.00
N VAL A 164 -1.47 -10.58 19.08
CA VAL A 164 -0.77 -10.06 20.25
C VAL A 164 0.02 -11.16 20.94
N GLU A 165 -0.60 -12.33 21.17
CA GLU A 165 0.08 -13.50 21.74
C GLU A 165 1.26 -13.93 20.87
N PHE A 166 1.07 -14.03 19.55
CA PHE A 166 2.12 -14.29 18.59
C PHE A 166 3.28 -13.29 18.70
N ALA A 167 2.98 -12.00 18.81
CA ALA A 167 4.00 -10.95 18.89
C ALA A 167 4.79 -10.99 20.20
N VAL A 168 4.14 -11.34 21.31
CA VAL A 168 4.81 -11.54 22.62
C VAL A 168 5.70 -12.77 22.59
N ASP A 169 5.20 -13.91 22.08
CA ASP A 169 5.95 -15.17 22.02
C ASP A 169 7.18 -15.10 21.10
N HIS A 170 7.11 -14.27 20.06
CA HIS A 170 8.14 -14.10 19.04
C HIS A 170 8.78 -12.72 19.05
N GLU A 171 8.75 -12.03 20.20
CA GLU A 171 9.25 -10.66 20.32
C GLU A 171 10.75 -10.57 19.93
N HIS A 172 11.53 -11.57 20.33
CA HIS A 172 12.95 -11.64 19.98
C HIS A 172 13.19 -11.74 18.46
N GLU A 173 12.36 -12.51 17.75
CA GLU A 173 12.44 -12.64 16.29
C GLU A 173 11.94 -11.38 15.58
N LEU A 174 10.82 -10.82 16.04
CA LEU A 174 10.27 -9.57 15.51
C LEU A 174 11.28 -8.42 15.65
N ASN A 175 12.04 -8.40 16.74
CA ASN A 175 13.07 -7.39 16.95
C ASN A 175 14.30 -7.55 16.03
N GLN A 176 14.39 -8.63 15.22
CA GLN A 176 15.43 -8.72 14.19
C GLN A 176 15.10 -7.92 12.93
N PHE A 177 13.82 -7.59 12.71
CA PHE A 177 13.40 -6.76 11.58
C PHE A 177 13.78 -5.30 11.79
N GLY A 178 14.09 -4.59 10.71
CA GLY A 178 14.38 -3.16 10.77
C GLY A 178 13.13 -2.34 11.07
N THR A 179 12.04 -2.65 10.36
CA THR A 179 10.76 -1.96 10.46
C THR A 179 9.62 -2.95 10.60
N ILE A 180 8.64 -2.62 11.46
CA ILE A 180 7.39 -3.37 11.61
C ILE A 180 6.24 -2.46 11.21
N LEU A 181 5.53 -2.78 10.14
CA LEU A 181 4.30 -2.10 9.76
C LEU A 181 3.11 -2.79 10.44
N ALA A 182 2.09 -2.04 10.85
CA ALA A 182 0.84 -2.65 11.30
C ALA A 182 -0.36 -1.75 11.07
N THR A 183 -1.52 -2.34 10.84
CA THR A 183 -2.79 -1.59 10.81
C THR A 183 -3.13 -1.04 12.20
N GLY A 184 -3.85 0.07 12.23
CA GLY A 184 -3.85 0.98 13.38
C GLY A 184 -4.22 0.37 14.74
N THR A 185 -5.21 -0.54 14.77
CA THR A 185 -5.62 -1.23 16.00
C THR A 185 -4.71 -2.39 16.34
N THR A 186 -4.30 -3.20 15.36
CA THR A 186 -3.33 -4.29 15.54
C THR A 186 -2.01 -3.78 16.10
N GLY A 187 -1.41 -2.75 15.47
CA GLY A 187 -0.16 -2.18 15.94
C GLY A 187 -0.26 -1.54 17.33
N ARG A 188 -1.42 -0.96 17.67
CA ARG A 188 -1.65 -0.40 19.01
C ARG A 188 -1.60 -1.49 20.08
N GLU A 189 -2.29 -2.60 19.84
CA GLU A 189 -2.39 -3.70 20.80
C GLU A 189 -1.07 -4.45 20.93
N VAL A 190 -0.36 -4.67 19.82
CA VAL A 190 1.00 -5.24 19.84
C VAL A 190 1.96 -4.35 20.63
N CYS A 191 2.01 -3.04 20.38
CA CYS A 191 2.88 -2.14 21.14
C CYS A 191 2.52 -2.07 22.63
N ALA A 192 1.26 -2.27 23.00
CA ALA A 192 0.84 -2.27 24.40
C ALA A 192 1.30 -3.53 25.16
N ALA A 193 1.52 -4.64 24.44
CA ALA A 193 1.87 -5.93 25.03
C ALA A 193 3.36 -6.31 24.89
N THR A 194 4.13 -5.61 24.05
CA THR A 194 5.54 -5.92 23.73
C THR A 194 6.49 -4.84 24.26
N SER A 195 7.79 -5.08 24.17
CA SER A 195 8.78 -4.11 24.64
C SER A 195 8.78 -2.77 23.87
N ARG A 196 9.49 -1.81 24.47
CA ARG A 196 9.75 -0.51 23.86
C ARG A 196 10.55 -0.61 22.56
N ASP A 197 11.35 -1.65 22.35
CA ASP A 197 12.13 -1.79 21.13
C ASP A 197 11.25 -2.17 19.93
N ILE A 198 10.26 -3.05 20.13
CA ILE A 198 9.21 -3.29 19.13
C ILE A 198 8.45 -2.00 18.85
N THR A 199 8.07 -1.26 19.90
CA THR A 199 7.33 0.00 19.74
C THR A 199 8.12 1.05 18.94
N LYS A 200 9.45 1.13 19.08
CA LYS A 200 10.29 2.05 18.30
C LYS A 200 10.33 1.69 16.81
N LYS A 201 10.26 0.40 16.48
CA LYS A 201 10.28 -0.12 15.10
C LYS A 201 8.90 -0.13 14.45
N MET A 202 7.84 0.06 15.24
CA MET A 202 6.47 0.01 14.78
C MET A 202 6.07 1.28 14.02
N VAL A 203 5.68 1.13 12.77
CA VAL A 203 4.97 2.13 11.97
C VAL A 203 3.50 1.73 11.91
N ARG A 204 2.65 2.55 12.54
CA ARG A 204 1.21 2.32 12.60
C ARG A 204 0.51 3.05 11.46
N HIS A 205 -0.13 2.28 10.61
CA HIS A 205 -1.04 2.76 9.57
C HIS A 205 -2.45 3.00 10.12
N HIS A 206 -3.38 3.41 9.26
CA HIS A 206 -4.79 3.48 9.59
C HIS A 206 -5.33 2.08 9.94
N SER A 207 -6.51 2.03 10.57
CA SER A 207 -7.25 0.76 10.69
C SER A 207 -7.63 0.26 9.29
N GLY A 208 -7.76 -1.06 9.08
CA GLY A 208 -8.20 -1.65 7.81
C GLY A 208 -9.42 -0.94 7.17
N PRO A 209 -10.54 -0.73 7.90
CA PRO A 209 -11.69 0.00 7.38
C PRO A 209 -11.42 1.44 6.92
N LYS A 210 -10.36 2.08 7.44
CA LYS A 210 -9.95 3.45 7.07
C LYS A 210 -8.88 3.47 5.96
N GLY A 211 -8.48 2.31 5.44
CA GLY A 211 -7.49 2.18 4.37
C GLY A 211 -6.13 1.66 4.81
N GLY A 212 -6.00 1.16 6.05
CA GLY A 212 -4.77 0.54 6.53
C GLY A 212 -4.27 -0.60 5.64
N ASP A 213 -5.19 -1.38 5.09
CA ASP A 213 -4.85 -2.51 4.21
C ASP A 213 -4.31 -2.00 2.87
N ILE A 214 -4.87 -0.91 2.33
CA ILE A 214 -4.37 -0.25 1.12
C ILE A 214 -3.00 0.39 1.35
N GLU A 215 -2.73 0.95 2.54
CA GLU A 215 -1.40 1.46 2.88
C GLU A 215 -0.35 0.34 2.86
N ILE A 216 -0.65 -0.83 3.44
CA ILE A 216 0.25 -1.99 3.37
C ILE A 216 0.38 -2.52 1.94
N ALA A 217 -0.72 -2.65 1.19
CA ALA A 217 -0.68 -3.09 -0.20
C ALA A 217 0.19 -2.16 -1.07
N THR A 218 0.12 -0.85 -0.81
CA THR A 218 0.96 0.15 -1.47
C THR A 218 2.42 -0.01 -1.09
N ALA A 219 2.74 -0.25 0.19
CA ALA A 219 4.10 -0.54 0.61
C ALA A 219 4.68 -1.80 -0.07
N VAL A 220 3.86 -2.83 -0.28
CA VAL A 220 4.24 -4.04 -1.04
C VAL A 220 4.54 -3.71 -2.51
N LEU A 221 3.67 -2.96 -3.19
CA LEU A 221 3.82 -2.58 -4.61
C LEU A 221 5.02 -1.65 -4.89
N LEU A 222 5.58 -1.06 -3.84
CA LEU A 222 6.71 -0.14 -3.89
C LEU A 222 7.97 -0.72 -3.27
N ASP A 223 7.99 -2.04 -3.03
CA ASP A 223 9.15 -2.76 -2.48
C ASP A 223 9.60 -2.23 -1.09
N HIS A 224 8.65 -1.73 -0.30
CA HIS A 224 8.88 -1.25 1.08
C HIS A 224 8.38 -2.21 2.16
N CYS A 225 7.86 -3.38 1.77
CA CYS A 225 7.41 -4.43 2.66
C CYS A 225 7.83 -5.78 2.08
N ASP A 226 8.62 -6.55 2.82
CA ASP A 226 9.17 -7.83 2.38
C ASP A 226 8.31 -9.03 2.83
N ILE A 227 7.64 -8.88 3.97
CA ILE A 227 6.88 -9.95 4.62
C ILE A 227 5.55 -9.42 5.11
N VAL A 228 4.46 -10.11 4.81
CA VAL A 228 3.12 -9.80 5.30
C VAL A 228 2.60 -10.98 6.12
N ILE A 229 2.41 -10.78 7.42
CA ILE A 229 1.67 -11.69 8.29
C ILE A 229 0.26 -11.15 8.48
N PHE A 230 -0.71 -11.86 7.90
CA PHE A 230 -2.10 -11.44 7.93
C PHE A 230 -2.99 -12.52 8.56
N PHE A 231 -3.34 -12.36 9.83
CA PHE A 231 -4.31 -13.23 10.49
C PHE A 231 -5.75 -12.85 10.09
N VAL A 232 -6.23 -13.55 9.07
CA VAL A 232 -7.57 -13.40 8.50
C VAL A 232 -8.54 -14.29 9.25
N ASP A 233 -9.64 -13.70 9.74
CA ASP A 233 -10.81 -14.44 10.20
C ASP A 233 -11.69 -14.84 8.99
N PRO A 234 -11.83 -16.14 8.68
CA PRO A 234 -12.65 -16.61 7.57
C PRO A 234 -14.15 -16.72 7.89
N LEU A 235 -14.55 -16.61 9.16
CA LEU A 235 -15.92 -16.88 9.60
C LEU A 235 -16.78 -15.61 9.66
N SER A 236 -16.17 -14.46 9.90
CA SER A 236 -16.88 -13.19 9.99
C SER A 236 -16.97 -12.48 8.63
N PRO A 237 -18.09 -11.77 8.35
CA PRO A 237 -18.16 -10.87 7.21
C PRO A 237 -17.30 -9.62 7.45
N HIS A 238 -16.54 -9.20 6.45
CA HIS A 238 -15.67 -8.01 6.52
C HIS A 238 -16.19 -6.90 5.58
N PRO A 239 -16.60 -5.73 6.11
CA PRO A 239 -17.12 -4.62 5.28
C PRO A 239 -16.12 -4.04 4.27
N HIS A 240 -14.85 -4.38 4.40
CA HIS A 240 -13.72 -3.93 3.56
C HIS A 240 -13.04 -5.13 2.89
N ILE A 241 -13.82 -6.14 2.49
CA ILE A 241 -13.31 -7.38 1.87
C ILE A 241 -12.49 -7.11 0.60
N ASP A 242 -12.83 -6.06 -0.15
CA ASP A 242 -12.10 -5.68 -1.35
C ASP A 242 -10.69 -5.17 -1.00
N ASP A 243 -10.53 -4.40 0.08
CA ASP A 243 -9.24 -3.96 0.58
C ASP A 243 -8.35 -5.15 0.98
N ILE A 244 -8.93 -6.15 1.66
CA ILE A 244 -8.24 -7.40 1.99
C ILE A 244 -7.74 -8.05 0.70
N ARG A 245 -8.60 -8.18 -0.32
CA ARG A 245 -8.23 -8.76 -1.61
C ARG A 245 -7.13 -7.98 -2.33
N VAL A 246 -7.10 -6.65 -2.20
CA VAL A 246 -6.04 -5.82 -2.76
C VAL A 246 -4.68 -6.13 -2.12
N VAL A 247 -4.60 -6.36 -0.81
CA VAL A 247 -3.36 -6.81 -0.16
C VAL A 247 -2.87 -8.13 -0.74
N PHE A 248 -3.78 -9.09 -0.92
CA PHE A 248 -3.44 -10.40 -1.50
C PHE A 248 -2.94 -10.23 -2.94
N GLN A 249 -3.63 -9.43 -3.75
CA GLN A 249 -3.22 -9.14 -5.13
C GLN A 249 -1.83 -8.49 -5.18
N ALA A 250 -1.56 -7.49 -4.32
CA ALA A 250 -0.26 -6.84 -4.23
C ALA A 250 0.86 -7.85 -3.92
N CYS A 251 0.62 -8.74 -2.96
CA CYS A 251 1.59 -9.79 -2.60
C CYS A 251 1.77 -10.82 -3.72
N MET A 252 0.70 -11.20 -4.45
CA MET A 252 0.78 -12.19 -5.54
C MET A 252 1.45 -11.64 -6.81
N VAL A 253 1.40 -10.33 -7.03
CA VAL A 253 2.08 -9.67 -8.16
C VAL A 253 3.57 -9.46 -7.86
N SER A 254 3.96 -9.36 -6.59
CA SER A 254 5.37 -9.22 -6.21
C SER A 254 6.06 -10.57 -6.13
N ASP A 255 7.15 -10.75 -6.88
CA ASP A 255 7.95 -11.97 -6.86
C ASP A 255 8.81 -12.13 -5.59
N ARG A 256 8.85 -11.11 -4.72
CA ARG A 256 9.79 -11.02 -3.59
C ARG A 256 9.12 -11.13 -2.23
N VAL A 257 7.82 -10.86 -2.16
CA VAL A 257 7.11 -10.73 -0.88
C VAL A 257 6.62 -12.08 -0.38
N VAL A 258 6.85 -12.35 0.91
CA VAL A 258 6.35 -13.53 1.58
C VAL A 258 5.05 -13.19 2.30
N MET A 259 3.95 -13.79 1.88
CA MET A 259 2.65 -13.64 2.56
C MET A 259 2.32 -14.88 3.40
N ILE A 260 1.98 -14.67 4.67
CA ILE A 260 1.63 -15.72 5.63
C ILE A 260 0.29 -15.40 6.27
N THR A 261 -0.73 -16.22 6.00
CA THR A 261 -2.12 -15.94 6.41
C THR A 261 -2.62 -16.79 7.59
N ASN A 262 -1.83 -17.78 8.00
CA ASN A 262 -2.15 -18.71 9.08
C ASN A 262 -1.16 -18.53 10.23
N GLU A 263 -1.66 -18.47 11.47
CA GLU A 263 -0.82 -18.38 12.67
C GLU A 263 0.19 -19.53 12.77
N MET A 264 -0.21 -20.77 12.47
CA MET A 264 0.71 -21.90 12.57
C MET A 264 1.93 -21.70 11.64
N HIS A 265 1.69 -21.28 10.40
CA HIS A 265 2.76 -20.98 9.45
C HIS A 265 3.60 -19.76 9.89
N ALA A 266 2.99 -18.76 10.53
CA ALA A 266 3.70 -17.60 11.05
C ALA A 266 4.66 -17.99 12.18
N ARG A 267 4.18 -18.80 13.14
CA ARG A 267 4.99 -19.32 14.25
C ARG A 267 6.13 -20.20 13.75
N GLU A 268 5.85 -21.05 12.78
CA GLU A 268 6.86 -21.89 12.13
C GLU A 268 7.91 -21.04 11.41
N PHE A 269 7.48 -20.02 10.65
CA PHE A 269 8.38 -19.08 9.98
C PHE A 269 9.32 -18.38 10.98
N MET A 270 8.77 -17.82 12.07
CA MET A 270 9.57 -17.20 13.11
C MET A 270 10.56 -18.20 13.74
N SER A 271 10.10 -19.40 14.06
CA SER A 271 10.92 -20.42 14.72
C SER A 271 12.03 -20.99 13.82
N ARG A 272 11.77 -21.19 12.52
CA ARG A 272 12.70 -21.85 11.61
C ARG A 272 13.54 -20.91 10.77
N ALA A 273 12.93 -19.85 10.24
CA ALA A 273 13.60 -18.96 9.29
C ALA A 273 14.29 -17.78 10.00
N VAL A 274 13.67 -17.25 11.05
CA VAL A 274 14.21 -16.08 11.78
C VAL A 274 15.06 -16.50 12.98
N ARG A 275 14.55 -17.40 13.83
CA ARG A 275 15.27 -17.96 14.98
C ARG A 275 16.25 -19.05 14.55
N GLY A 276 15.79 -19.98 13.70
CA GLY A 276 16.61 -21.07 13.19
C GLY A 276 17.68 -20.55 12.22
N LYS A 277 18.91 -21.08 12.31
CA LYS A 277 19.96 -20.90 11.28
C LYS A 277 19.64 -21.71 10.01
N THR A 278 18.37 -21.84 9.65
CA THR A 278 17.94 -22.68 8.54
C THR A 278 17.75 -21.77 7.34
N GLU A 279 18.64 -21.93 6.36
CA GLU A 279 18.40 -21.39 5.02
C GLU A 279 17.05 -21.92 4.52
N LEU A 280 16.10 -21.02 4.27
CA LEU A 280 14.96 -21.30 3.42
C LEU A 280 15.50 -21.60 2.02
N ILE A 281 15.88 -22.85 1.76
CA ILE A 281 16.19 -23.34 0.42
C ILE A 281 14.85 -23.49 -0.28
N LEU A 282 14.45 -22.46 -1.03
CA LEU A 282 13.44 -22.60 -2.07
C LEU A 282 14.04 -23.53 -3.14
N GLN A 283 13.77 -24.83 -3.03
CA GLN A 283 14.18 -25.80 -4.05
C GLN A 283 13.44 -25.48 -5.35
N LYS A 284 14.19 -25.10 -6.38
CA LYS A 284 13.72 -25.18 -7.76
C LYS A 284 13.60 -26.66 -8.10
N ASN A 285 12.37 -27.17 -8.18
CA ASN A 285 12.14 -28.42 -8.88
C ASN A 285 12.59 -28.24 -10.34
N GLN A 286 13.32 -29.26 -10.81
CA GLN A 286 13.96 -29.35 -12.14
C GLN A 286 12.95 -29.21 -13.28
#